data_AF-A0A520BT87-F1
#
_entry.id   AF-A0A520BT87-F1
#
_cell.length_a   1.000
_cell.length_b   1.000
_cell.length_c   1.000
_cell.angle_alpha   90.00
_cell.angle_beta   90.00
_cell.angle_gamma   90.00
#
_symmetry.space_group_name_H-M   'P 1'
#
loop_
_entity.id
_entity.type
_entity.pdbx_description
1 polymer ?
#
loop_
_entity_poly.entity_id
_entity_poly.type
_entity_poly.pdbx_seq_one_letter_code
_entity_poly.pdbx_strand_id
1 'polypeptide(L)'
;MNTAVLLQILLVPWDQRDRANPWVRRIIYGLVLLLVVGSVVMLDGPARWGLATAVGAMALVGAWMVVASSLMEQNHPQAARFVPRHLRRLRQAALLGWAVASVLPVLAAWLLLEIPVPPAVVLLASSCVMCFLFRSAGNVWLWISLALGWPLLTLLQPQLLVLWSSLAALWRANDLGMLALALLAQVWLVWQAFGNGDAAHQARYGRLVRMRQLSRLAMEGKQSGLAAWGGPGEWLGQPFERITSAWLRHVIGQANPGKASVMARAEIVLHGPQHWLRQLVAIGFTLGLLLLIFSVAAGALAGAKTFWVQGSTGIGIGILSAGFNPSFALPGTLWHSRREQALLRLLPGMPLGGVLNRAVAWRQLRQGLTAWALSTLAVLPLAVHANNALLVWLPLASLPFMVGVLTRIPATMKAPSIWTTVMPTLAFMLLGSALFGIGSLLKLPMWALLPAAAVSLTLSAALLAWRWRRLSAAPTALPAGRLA
;
A
#
# COMPACT_ATOMS: atom_id res chain seq x y z
N MET A 1 9.74 -16.19 -31.06
CA MET A 1 8.83 -15.98 -29.90
C MET A 1 8.69 -17.30 -29.15
N ASN A 2 8.97 -17.34 -27.85
CA ASN A 2 8.80 -18.55 -27.04
C ASN A 2 7.32 -18.96 -27.00
N THR A 3 6.99 -20.12 -27.56
CA THR A 3 5.63 -20.72 -27.58
C THR A 3 5.06 -20.90 -26.17
N ALA A 4 5.92 -21.08 -25.17
CA ALA A 4 5.54 -21.11 -23.74
C ALA A 4 4.88 -19.81 -23.26
N VAL A 5 5.26 -18.65 -23.81
CA VAL A 5 4.68 -17.35 -23.44
C VAL A 5 3.29 -17.18 -24.06
N LEU A 6 3.07 -17.71 -25.27
CA LEU A 6 1.74 -17.70 -25.93
C LEU A 6 0.76 -18.66 -25.25
N LEU A 7 1.21 -19.84 -24.83
CA LEU A 7 0.39 -20.79 -24.06
C LEU A 7 -0.05 -20.20 -22.72
N GLN A 8 0.77 -19.35 -22.09
CA GLN A 8 0.39 -18.65 -20.87
C GLN A 8 -0.74 -17.64 -21.07
N ILE A 9 -0.90 -17.04 -22.26
CA ILE A 9 -1.94 -16.03 -22.53
C ILE A 9 -3.36 -16.63 -22.47
N LEU A 10 -3.50 -17.93 -22.78
CA LEU A 10 -4.79 -18.63 -22.81
C LEU A 10 -5.15 -19.33 -21.49
N LEU A 11 -4.23 -19.38 -20.51
CA LEU A 11 -4.52 -19.94 -19.20
C LEU A 11 -5.44 -19.02 -18.40
N VAL A 12 -6.28 -19.63 -17.58
CA VAL A 12 -7.24 -18.90 -16.76
C VAL A 12 -6.51 -18.03 -15.73
N PRO A 13 -6.99 -16.81 -15.40
CA PRO A 13 -6.35 -15.86 -14.48
C PRO A 13 -5.73 -16.46 -13.21
N TRP A 14 -6.36 -17.49 -12.66
CA TRP A 14 -5.88 -18.18 -11.48
C TRP A 14 -4.61 -19.00 -11.73
N ASP A 15 -4.42 -19.64 -12.88
CA ASP A 15 -3.24 -20.46 -13.12
C ASP A 15 -2.01 -19.62 -13.56
N GLN A 16 -2.23 -18.40 -14.05
CA GLN A 16 -1.18 -17.52 -14.56
C GLN A 16 -0.26 -16.90 -13.49
N ARG A 17 -0.76 -16.70 -12.26
CA ARG A 17 -0.10 -15.75 -11.32
C ARG A 17 0.79 -16.36 -10.23
N ASP A 18 0.64 -17.63 -9.85
CA ASP A 18 1.62 -18.26 -8.94
C ASP A 18 1.39 -19.77 -8.77
N ARG A 19 2.08 -20.61 -9.55
CA ARG A 19 2.10 -22.06 -9.29
C ARG A 19 2.92 -22.41 -8.05
N ALA A 20 3.90 -21.57 -7.72
CA ALA A 20 4.87 -21.85 -6.66
C ALA A 20 4.30 -21.64 -5.24
N ASN A 21 3.23 -20.86 -5.08
CA ASN A 21 2.70 -20.56 -3.75
C ASN A 21 1.15 -20.43 -3.69
N PRO A 22 0.41 -21.56 -3.79
CA PRO A 22 -1.06 -21.55 -3.72
C PRO A 22 -1.60 -21.15 -2.34
N TRP A 23 -0.78 -21.19 -1.30
CA TRP A 23 -1.20 -21.01 0.09
C TRP A 23 -1.77 -19.63 0.39
N VAL A 24 -1.21 -18.56 -0.19
CA VAL A 24 -1.72 -17.20 0.03
C VAL A 24 -3.19 -17.10 -0.37
N ARG A 25 -3.55 -17.69 -1.51
CA ARG A 25 -4.93 -17.68 -1.99
C ARG A 25 -5.84 -18.53 -1.12
N ARG A 26 -5.36 -19.72 -0.73
CA ARG A 26 -6.10 -20.59 0.20
C ARG A 26 -6.35 -19.91 1.54
N ILE A 27 -5.38 -19.16 2.06
CA ILE A 27 -5.53 -18.37 3.29
C ILE A 27 -6.56 -17.27 3.08
N ILE A 28 -6.52 -16.52 1.98
CA ILE A 28 -7.52 -15.48 1.69
C ILE A 28 -8.92 -16.09 1.59
N TYR A 29 -9.10 -17.20 0.86
CA TYR A 29 -10.38 -17.88 0.76
C TYR A 29 -10.84 -18.45 2.10
N GLY A 30 -9.93 -19.03 2.88
CA GLY A 30 -10.20 -19.51 4.23
C GLY A 30 -10.63 -18.39 5.17
N LEU A 31 -9.98 -17.22 5.11
CA LEU A 31 -10.35 -16.04 5.89
C LEU A 31 -11.70 -15.47 5.47
N VAL A 32 -11.97 -15.35 4.18
CA VAL A 32 -13.29 -14.92 3.67
C VAL A 32 -14.38 -15.88 4.14
N LEU A 33 -14.16 -17.19 4.00
CA LEU A 33 -15.09 -18.21 4.45
C LEU A 33 -15.30 -18.14 5.97
N LEU A 34 -14.22 -18.04 6.74
CA LEU A 34 -14.28 -17.93 8.20
C LEU A 34 -15.02 -16.67 8.65
N LEU A 35 -14.84 -15.54 7.97
CA LEU A 35 -15.57 -14.31 8.27
C LEU A 35 -17.06 -14.42 7.93
N VAL A 36 -17.41 -15.03 6.80
CA VAL A 36 -18.82 -15.26 6.41
C VAL A 36 -19.50 -16.25 7.36
N VAL A 37 -18.88 -17.40 7.63
CA VAL A 37 -19.43 -18.41 8.55
C VAL A 37 -19.48 -17.85 9.97
N GLY A 38 -18.39 -17.22 10.41
CA GLY A 38 -18.31 -16.57 11.72
C GLY A 38 -19.39 -15.51 11.89
N SER A 39 -19.65 -14.68 10.87
CA SER A 39 -20.73 -13.69 10.94
C SER A 39 -22.11 -14.33 11.02
N VAL A 40 -22.35 -15.44 10.30
CA VAL A 40 -23.64 -16.13 10.32
C VAL A 40 -23.88 -16.87 11.65
N VAL A 41 -22.83 -17.41 12.27
CA VAL A 41 -22.93 -18.22 13.50
C VAL A 41 -22.86 -17.35 14.77
N MET A 42 -22.05 -16.30 14.78
CA MET A 42 -21.76 -15.51 16.00
C MET A 42 -22.62 -14.25 16.14
N LEU A 43 -23.33 -13.82 15.09
CA LEU A 43 -24.16 -12.62 15.13
C LEU A 43 -25.64 -12.97 14.98
N ASP A 44 -26.49 -12.19 15.63
CA ASP A 44 -27.93 -12.32 15.56
C ASP A 44 -28.58 -11.25 14.67
N GLY A 45 -29.83 -11.51 14.27
CA GLY A 45 -30.66 -10.55 13.55
C GLY A 45 -30.11 -10.13 12.17
N PRO A 46 -30.35 -8.91 11.71
CA PRO A 46 -29.93 -8.44 10.37
C PRO A 46 -28.41 -8.26 10.25
N ALA A 47 -27.68 -8.11 11.36
CA ALA A 47 -26.24 -7.92 11.35
C ALA A 47 -25.49 -9.15 10.79
N ARG A 48 -26.00 -10.36 11.05
CA ARG A 48 -25.41 -11.62 10.57
C ARG A 48 -25.34 -11.70 9.04
N TRP A 49 -26.43 -11.31 8.39
CA TRP A 49 -26.55 -11.30 6.94
C TRP A 49 -25.87 -10.07 6.34
N GLY A 50 -25.90 -8.94 7.05
CA GLY A 50 -25.25 -7.71 6.62
C GLY A 50 -23.75 -7.88 6.47
N LEU A 51 -23.09 -8.41 7.50
CA LEU A 51 -21.66 -8.67 7.46
C LEU A 51 -21.30 -9.77 6.45
N ALA A 52 -22.06 -10.87 6.39
CA ALA A 52 -21.86 -11.93 5.40
C ALA A 52 -21.94 -11.41 3.96
N THR A 53 -22.97 -10.61 3.66
CA THR A 53 -23.18 -10.00 2.34
C THR A 53 -22.06 -9.01 2.00
N ALA A 54 -21.64 -8.19 2.96
CA ALA A 54 -20.54 -7.24 2.77
C ALA A 54 -19.21 -7.95 2.48
N VAL A 55 -18.89 -9.02 3.23
CA VAL A 55 -17.68 -9.83 3.01
C VAL A 55 -17.75 -10.55 1.66
N GLY A 56 -18.91 -11.12 1.30
CA GLY A 56 -19.13 -11.77 0.01
C GLY A 56 -19.01 -10.79 -1.17
N ALA A 57 -19.59 -9.59 -1.05
CA ALA A 57 -19.44 -8.53 -2.04
C ALA A 57 -17.98 -8.09 -2.19
N MET A 58 -17.24 -7.95 -1.10
CA MET A 58 -15.81 -7.63 -1.13
C MET A 58 -14.98 -8.73 -1.81
N ALA A 59 -15.30 -10.00 -1.55
CA ALA A 59 -14.65 -11.13 -2.22
C ALA A 59 -14.94 -11.12 -3.73
N LEU A 60 -16.17 -10.80 -4.14
CA LEU A 60 -16.54 -10.67 -5.54
C LEU A 60 -15.84 -9.48 -6.22
N VAL A 61 -15.74 -8.34 -5.54
CA VAL A 61 -14.94 -7.19 -5.99
C VAL A 61 -13.48 -7.60 -6.22
N GLY A 62 -12.89 -8.34 -5.29
CA GLY A 62 -11.53 -8.86 -5.42
C GLY A 62 -11.39 -9.81 -6.61
N ALA A 63 -12.33 -10.74 -6.79
CA ALA A 63 -12.37 -11.65 -7.92
C ALA A 63 -12.49 -10.90 -9.26
N TRP A 64 -13.36 -9.90 -9.32
CA TRP A 64 -13.52 -9.03 -10.48
C TRP A 64 -12.22 -8.30 -10.81
N MET A 65 -11.52 -7.73 -9.83
CA MET A 65 -10.22 -7.08 -10.04
C MET A 65 -9.16 -8.02 -10.62
N VAL A 66 -9.15 -9.29 -10.21
CA VAL A 66 -8.24 -10.31 -10.75
C VAL A 66 -8.59 -10.62 -12.21
N VAL A 67 -9.87 -10.85 -12.51
CA VAL A 67 -10.36 -11.12 -13.87
C VAL A 67 -10.11 -9.92 -14.78
N ALA A 68 -10.48 -8.72 -14.33
CA ALA A 68 -10.26 -7.45 -15.01
C ALA A 68 -8.79 -7.27 -15.40
N SER A 69 -7.90 -7.43 -14.42
CA SER A 69 -6.46 -7.34 -14.66
C SER A 69 -6.02 -8.34 -15.74
N SER A 70 -6.42 -9.61 -15.62
CA SER A 70 -6.07 -10.68 -16.57
C SER A 70 -6.57 -10.39 -17.99
N LEU A 71 -7.82 -9.93 -18.16
CA LEU A 71 -8.36 -9.54 -19.46
C LEU A 71 -7.56 -8.38 -20.07
N MET A 72 -7.16 -7.40 -19.26
CA MET A 72 -6.28 -6.32 -19.72
C MET A 72 -4.87 -6.82 -20.06
N GLU A 73 -4.38 -7.90 -19.42
CA GLU A 73 -3.12 -8.54 -19.78
C GLU A 73 -3.19 -9.25 -21.13
N GLN A 74 -4.29 -9.94 -21.40
CA GLN A 74 -4.51 -10.66 -22.65
C GLN A 74 -4.72 -9.73 -23.86
N ASN A 75 -5.04 -8.46 -23.62
CA ASN A 75 -5.19 -7.46 -24.67
C ASN A 75 -3.83 -6.96 -25.20
N HIS A 76 -3.01 -7.85 -25.73
CA HIS A 76 -1.72 -7.51 -26.33
C HIS A 76 -1.91 -6.74 -27.65
N PRO A 77 -1.17 -5.65 -27.95
CA PRO A 77 -1.39 -4.84 -29.15
C PRO A 77 -1.28 -5.61 -30.46
N GLN A 78 -0.33 -6.54 -30.56
CA GLN A 78 -0.17 -7.39 -31.75
C GLN A 78 -1.32 -8.40 -31.86
N ALA A 79 -1.76 -9.01 -30.75
CA ALA A 79 -2.86 -9.98 -30.77
C ALA A 79 -4.19 -9.30 -31.14
N ALA A 80 -4.42 -8.09 -30.64
CA ALA A 80 -5.60 -7.30 -30.97
C ALA A 80 -5.70 -6.96 -32.48
N ARG A 81 -4.56 -6.83 -33.17
CA ARG A 81 -4.51 -6.58 -34.63
C ARG A 81 -4.58 -7.85 -35.46
N PHE A 82 -3.81 -8.86 -35.10
CA PHE A 82 -3.56 -10.00 -35.98
C PHE A 82 -4.40 -11.24 -35.66
N VAL A 83 -4.96 -11.35 -34.45
CA VAL A 83 -5.77 -12.53 -34.07
C VAL A 83 -7.26 -12.22 -34.27
N PRO A 84 -7.92 -12.88 -35.24
CA PRO A 84 -9.32 -12.60 -35.55
C PRO A 84 -10.21 -12.91 -34.34
N ARG A 85 -11.21 -12.04 -34.09
CA ARG A 85 -12.20 -12.15 -33.00
C ARG A 85 -11.63 -12.11 -31.57
N HIS A 86 -10.30 -12.05 -31.38
CA HIS A 86 -9.67 -11.97 -30.05
C HIS A 86 -10.23 -10.81 -29.22
N LEU A 87 -10.16 -9.61 -29.78
CA LEU A 87 -10.65 -8.39 -29.14
C LEU A 87 -12.15 -8.44 -28.83
N ARG A 88 -12.96 -9.00 -29.74
CA ARG A 88 -14.41 -9.16 -29.53
C ARG A 88 -14.70 -10.09 -28.36
N ARG A 89 -13.99 -11.22 -28.27
CA ARG A 89 -14.13 -12.18 -27.16
C ARG A 89 -13.70 -11.58 -25.83
N LEU A 90 -12.60 -10.84 -25.78
CA LEU A 90 -12.17 -10.14 -24.56
C LEU A 90 -13.21 -9.14 -24.08
N ARG A 91 -13.78 -8.35 -25.00
CA ARG A 91 -14.84 -7.38 -24.67
C ARG A 91 -16.10 -8.06 -24.17
N GLN A 92 -16.54 -9.16 -24.81
CA GLN A 92 -17.69 -9.95 -24.36
C GLN A 92 -17.47 -10.55 -22.97
N ALA A 93 -16.29 -11.13 -22.72
CA ALA A 93 -15.93 -11.68 -21.41
C ALA A 93 -15.91 -10.59 -20.32
N ALA A 94 -15.39 -9.40 -20.64
CA ALA A 94 -15.40 -8.28 -19.72
C ALA A 94 -16.81 -7.78 -19.40
N LEU A 95 -17.68 -7.67 -20.41
CA LEU A 95 -19.07 -7.26 -20.20
C LEU A 95 -19.84 -8.28 -19.36
N LEU A 96 -19.67 -9.58 -19.64
CA LEU A 96 -20.29 -10.64 -18.85
C LEU A 96 -19.79 -10.61 -17.40
N GLY A 97 -18.48 -10.54 -17.20
CA GLY A 97 -17.90 -10.47 -15.86
C GLY A 97 -18.33 -9.22 -15.09
N TRP A 98 -18.40 -8.07 -15.74
CA TRP A 98 -18.92 -6.83 -15.15
C TRP A 98 -20.39 -6.97 -14.77
N ALA A 99 -21.23 -7.51 -15.66
CA ALA A 99 -22.66 -7.70 -15.38
C ALA A 99 -22.88 -8.64 -14.19
N VAL A 100 -22.20 -9.80 -14.17
CA VAL A 100 -22.28 -10.77 -13.07
C VAL A 100 -21.78 -10.15 -11.77
N ALA A 101 -20.61 -9.48 -11.79
CA ALA A 101 -20.04 -8.82 -10.62
C ALA A 101 -20.93 -7.69 -10.08
N SER A 102 -21.71 -7.03 -10.94
CA SER A 102 -22.60 -5.94 -10.56
C SER A 102 -23.93 -6.42 -10.00
N VAL A 103 -24.51 -7.48 -10.59
CA VAL A 103 -25.84 -8.00 -10.24
C VAL A 103 -25.82 -8.87 -9.00
N LEU A 104 -24.81 -9.74 -8.83
CA LEU A 104 -24.78 -10.69 -7.72
C LEU A 104 -24.79 -10.02 -6.32
N PRO A 105 -24.01 -8.96 -6.03
CA PRO A 105 -24.08 -8.28 -4.74
C PRO A 105 -25.44 -7.63 -4.49
N VAL A 106 -26.06 -7.10 -5.55
CA VAL A 106 -27.39 -6.46 -5.46
C VAL A 106 -28.44 -7.49 -5.15
N LEU A 107 -28.40 -8.64 -5.82
CA LEU A 107 -29.32 -9.75 -5.59
C LEU A 107 -29.14 -10.34 -4.19
N ALA A 108 -27.90 -10.55 -3.73
CA ALA A 108 -27.63 -11.00 -2.38
C ALA A 108 -28.12 -9.99 -1.33
N ALA A 109 -27.85 -8.71 -1.55
CA ALA A 109 -28.31 -7.64 -0.68
C ALA A 109 -29.84 -7.55 -0.63
N TRP A 110 -30.52 -7.67 -1.77
CA TRP A 110 -31.98 -7.61 -1.85
C TRP A 110 -32.67 -8.83 -1.21
N LEU A 111 -32.08 -10.03 -1.35
CA LEU A 111 -32.64 -11.26 -0.78
C LEU A 111 -32.36 -11.43 0.71
N LEU A 112 -31.22 -10.93 1.20
CA LEU A 112 -30.75 -11.18 2.56
C LEU A 112 -30.89 -9.96 3.48
N LEU A 113 -31.09 -8.76 2.93
CA LEU A 113 -31.14 -7.51 3.68
C LEU A 113 -32.38 -6.70 3.29
N GLU A 114 -33.10 -6.21 4.29
CA GLU A 114 -34.16 -5.23 4.11
C GLU A 114 -33.53 -3.85 3.90
N ILE A 115 -33.07 -3.57 2.68
CA ILE A 115 -32.45 -2.29 2.35
C ILE A 115 -33.55 -1.28 1.95
N PRO A 116 -33.65 -0.11 2.61
CA PRO A 116 -34.64 0.92 2.28
C PRO A 116 -34.29 1.70 1.00
N VAL A 117 -33.47 1.14 0.12
CA VAL A 117 -32.96 1.78 -1.10
C VAL A 117 -33.45 0.99 -2.32
N PRO A 118 -33.99 1.66 -3.36
CA PRO A 118 -34.45 0.98 -4.55
C PRO A 118 -33.35 0.11 -5.19
N PRO A 119 -33.63 -1.15 -5.60
CA PRO A 119 -32.64 -2.03 -6.21
C PRO A 119 -31.93 -1.43 -7.43
N ALA A 120 -32.63 -0.58 -8.19
CA ALA A 120 -32.07 0.18 -9.31
C ALA A 120 -30.88 1.06 -8.91
N VAL A 121 -30.96 1.74 -7.76
CA VAL A 121 -29.90 2.60 -7.25
C VAL A 121 -28.72 1.78 -6.77
N VAL A 122 -28.99 0.67 -6.06
CA VAL A 122 -27.93 -0.25 -5.60
C VAL A 122 -27.21 -0.89 -6.79
N LEU A 123 -27.94 -1.27 -7.85
CA LEU A 123 -27.37 -1.78 -9.10
C LEU A 123 -26.52 -0.73 -9.81
N LEU A 124 -27.00 0.51 -9.91
CA LEU A 124 -26.24 1.59 -10.51
C LEU A 124 -24.94 1.85 -9.73
N ALA A 125 -25.01 1.90 -8.40
CA ALA A 125 -23.83 2.10 -7.55
C ALA A 125 -22.82 0.95 -7.70
N SER A 126 -23.31 -0.29 -7.60
CA SER A 126 -22.51 -1.51 -7.77
C SER A 126 -21.82 -1.55 -9.14
N SER A 127 -22.57 -1.31 -10.21
CA SER A 127 -22.04 -1.30 -11.58
C SER A 127 -21.02 -0.19 -11.82
N CYS A 128 -21.27 1.02 -11.30
CA CYS A 128 -20.31 2.13 -11.35
C CYS A 128 -19.00 1.77 -10.66
N VAL A 129 -19.05 1.14 -9.47
CA VAL A 129 -17.85 0.68 -8.77
C VAL A 129 -17.11 -0.36 -9.60
N MET A 130 -17.80 -1.37 -10.14
CA MET A 130 -17.16 -2.41 -10.96
C MET A 130 -16.53 -1.85 -12.24
N CYS A 131 -17.20 -0.89 -12.90
CA CYS A 131 -16.69 -0.20 -14.08
C CYS A 131 -15.46 0.66 -13.73
N PHE A 132 -15.52 1.42 -12.63
CA PHE A 132 -14.39 2.22 -12.14
C PHE A 132 -13.18 1.35 -11.84
N LEU A 133 -13.38 0.24 -11.11
CA LEU A 133 -12.34 -0.72 -10.75
C LEU A 133 -11.69 -1.35 -11.99
N PHE A 134 -12.50 -1.73 -12.98
CA PHE A 134 -12.01 -2.25 -14.25
C PHE A 134 -11.13 -1.24 -14.99
N ARG A 135 -11.56 0.02 -15.05
CA ARG A 135 -10.81 1.11 -15.69
C ARG A 135 -9.55 1.49 -14.93
N SER A 136 -9.60 1.46 -13.60
CA SER A 136 -8.50 1.84 -12.73
C SER A 136 -7.40 0.79 -12.68
N ALA A 137 -7.70 -0.49 -12.97
CA ALA A 137 -6.72 -1.55 -13.14
C ALA A 137 -5.63 -1.22 -14.19
N GLY A 138 -5.98 -0.44 -15.22
CA GLY A 138 -5.03 0.04 -16.23
C GLY A 138 -4.53 1.47 -16.05
N ASN A 139 -5.04 2.20 -15.06
CA ASN A 139 -4.78 3.62 -14.90
C ASN A 139 -4.78 4.06 -13.43
N VAL A 140 -3.59 4.10 -12.82
CA VAL A 140 -3.39 4.54 -11.43
C VAL A 140 -3.88 5.97 -11.18
N TRP A 141 -3.89 6.82 -12.21
CA TRP A 141 -4.33 8.21 -12.08
C TRP A 141 -5.81 8.33 -11.72
N LEU A 142 -6.65 7.34 -12.07
CA LEU A 142 -8.06 7.35 -11.66
C LEU A 142 -8.22 7.26 -10.14
N TRP A 143 -7.32 6.55 -9.44
CA TRP A 143 -7.31 6.50 -7.98
C TRP A 143 -6.88 7.84 -7.38
N ILE A 144 -5.89 8.50 -7.97
CA ILE A 144 -5.46 9.83 -7.55
C ILE A 144 -6.58 10.86 -7.80
N SER A 145 -7.22 10.81 -8.96
CA SER A 145 -8.37 11.64 -9.30
C SER A 145 -9.56 11.37 -8.39
N LEU A 146 -9.79 10.13 -7.94
CA LEU A 146 -10.83 9.83 -6.95
C LEU A 146 -10.48 10.44 -5.59
N ALA A 147 -9.23 10.25 -5.13
CA ALA A 147 -8.77 10.75 -3.83
C ALA A 147 -8.78 12.29 -3.75
N LEU A 148 -8.36 12.97 -4.82
CA LEU A 148 -8.33 14.44 -4.90
C LEU A 148 -9.66 15.04 -5.40
N GLY A 149 -10.36 14.32 -6.25
CA GLY A 149 -11.59 14.78 -6.88
C GLY A 149 -12.74 14.87 -5.91
N TRP A 150 -12.82 14.00 -4.89
CA TRP A 150 -13.90 14.09 -3.89
C TRP A 150 -13.88 15.43 -3.12
N PRO A 151 -12.77 15.86 -2.49
CA PRO A 151 -12.68 17.20 -1.90
C PRO A 151 -12.97 18.34 -2.88
N LEU A 152 -12.56 18.21 -4.13
CA LEU A 152 -12.82 19.23 -5.16
C LEU A 152 -14.30 19.28 -5.54
N LEU A 153 -14.97 18.13 -5.65
CA LEU A 153 -16.41 18.05 -5.89
C LEU A 153 -17.21 18.67 -4.74
N THR A 154 -16.72 18.55 -3.51
CA THR A 154 -17.34 19.21 -2.35
C THR A 154 -17.16 20.72 -2.39
N LEU A 155 -16.00 21.23 -2.83
CA LEU A 155 -15.81 22.67 -3.05
C LEU A 155 -16.71 23.23 -4.15
N LEU A 156 -16.92 22.43 -5.20
CA LEU A 156 -17.75 22.78 -6.34
C LEU A 156 -19.24 22.45 -6.12
N GLN A 157 -19.60 21.88 -4.96
CA GLN A 157 -20.96 21.43 -4.69
C GLN A 157 -22.00 22.55 -4.84
N PRO A 158 -21.78 23.79 -4.34
CA PRO A 158 -22.75 24.87 -4.52
C PRO A 158 -22.99 25.21 -5.99
N GLN A 159 -21.93 25.24 -6.80
CA GLN A 159 -22.00 25.53 -8.23
C GLN A 159 -22.64 24.38 -9.02
N LEU A 160 -22.43 23.14 -8.57
CA LEU A 160 -23.00 21.94 -9.17
C LEU A 160 -24.41 21.61 -8.65
N LEU A 161 -24.92 22.33 -7.65
CA LEU A 161 -26.19 22.02 -7.01
C LEU A 161 -27.36 22.06 -7.99
N VAL A 162 -27.36 23.04 -8.92
CA VAL A 162 -28.37 23.16 -9.98
C VAL A 162 -28.30 21.97 -10.93
N LEU A 163 -27.10 21.53 -11.29
CA LEU A 163 -26.91 20.35 -12.14
C LEU A 163 -27.39 19.08 -11.41
N TRP A 164 -27.04 18.91 -10.15
CA TRP A 164 -27.44 17.74 -9.36
C TRP A 164 -28.94 17.69 -9.09
N SER A 165 -29.57 18.82 -8.79
CA SER A 165 -31.02 18.88 -8.60
C SER A 165 -31.75 18.57 -9.91
N SER A 166 -31.25 19.07 -11.04
CA SER A 166 -31.81 18.78 -12.37
C SER A 166 -31.66 17.30 -12.73
N LEU A 167 -30.49 16.70 -12.48
CA LEU A 167 -30.27 15.27 -12.69
C LEU A 167 -31.12 14.41 -11.76
N ALA A 168 -31.30 14.82 -10.51
CA ALA A 168 -32.18 14.13 -9.56
C ALA A 168 -33.65 14.23 -9.98
N ALA A 169 -34.09 15.37 -10.51
CA ALA A 169 -35.44 15.54 -11.05
C ALA A 169 -35.66 14.66 -12.29
N LEU A 170 -34.69 14.61 -13.22
CA LEU A 170 -34.73 13.72 -14.38
C LEU A 170 -34.76 12.24 -13.97
N TRP A 171 -33.97 11.86 -12.96
CA TRP A 171 -33.98 10.50 -12.41
C TRP A 171 -35.35 10.14 -11.82
N ARG A 172 -35.96 11.04 -11.03
CA ARG A 172 -37.29 10.79 -10.45
C ARG A 172 -38.39 10.71 -11.50
N ALA A 173 -38.26 11.46 -12.60
CA ALA A 173 -39.23 11.43 -13.69
C ALA A 173 -39.10 10.18 -14.58
N ASN A 174 -37.88 9.64 -14.74
CA ASN A 174 -37.58 8.54 -15.67
C ASN A 174 -36.51 7.60 -15.10
N ASP A 175 -36.79 6.96 -13.97
CA ASP A 175 -35.82 6.15 -13.23
C ASP A 175 -35.24 4.99 -14.06
N LEU A 176 -36.10 4.20 -14.72
CA LEU A 176 -35.70 3.08 -15.57
C LEU A 176 -34.96 3.55 -16.82
N GLY A 177 -35.39 4.65 -17.43
CA GLY A 177 -34.75 5.23 -18.62
C GLY A 177 -33.35 5.75 -18.32
N MET A 178 -33.19 6.48 -17.21
CA MET A 178 -31.90 6.97 -16.74
C MET A 178 -30.98 5.83 -16.29
N LEU A 179 -31.52 4.80 -15.64
CA LEU A 179 -30.77 3.58 -15.33
C LEU A 179 -30.25 2.90 -16.60
N ALA A 180 -31.12 2.69 -17.59
CA ALA A 180 -30.74 2.06 -18.86
C ALA A 180 -29.66 2.86 -19.59
N LEU A 181 -29.81 4.18 -19.68
CA LEU A 181 -28.80 5.08 -20.25
C LEU A 181 -27.47 5.00 -19.50
N ALA A 182 -27.49 5.02 -18.17
CA ALA A 182 -26.29 4.92 -17.35
C ALA A 182 -25.59 3.56 -17.53
N LEU A 183 -26.35 2.46 -17.58
CA LEU A 183 -25.79 1.13 -17.83
C LEU A 183 -25.21 1.01 -19.24
N LEU A 184 -25.86 1.57 -20.27
CA LEU A 184 -25.34 1.61 -21.63
C LEU A 184 -24.03 2.42 -21.72
N ALA A 185 -23.97 3.56 -21.03
CA ALA A 185 -22.75 4.36 -20.93
C ALA A 185 -21.62 3.56 -20.27
N GLN A 186 -21.91 2.79 -19.22
CA GLN A 186 -20.92 1.92 -18.57
C GLN A 186 -20.48 0.76 -19.46
N VAL A 187 -21.40 0.11 -20.20
CA VAL A 187 -21.07 -0.91 -21.22
C VAL A 187 -20.09 -0.34 -22.24
N TRP A 188 -20.34 0.88 -22.72
CA TRP A 188 -19.43 1.58 -23.62
C TRP A 188 -18.05 1.84 -22.97
N LEU A 189 -18.01 2.29 -21.71
CA LEU A 189 -16.75 2.52 -20.98
C LEU A 189 -15.92 1.24 -20.79
N VAL A 190 -16.57 0.11 -20.43
CA VAL A 190 -15.93 -1.20 -20.31
C VAL A 190 -15.42 -1.66 -21.68
N TRP A 191 -16.23 -1.51 -22.74
CA TRP A 191 -15.85 -1.85 -24.11
C TRP A 191 -14.62 -1.07 -24.59
N GLN A 192 -14.57 0.24 -24.30
CA GLN A 192 -13.47 1.16 -24.66
C GLN A 192 -12.19 0.98 -23.85
N ALA A 193 -12.20 0.16 -22.80
CA ALA A 193 -10.96 -0.17 -22.09
C ALA A 193 -9.98 -0.94 -22.97
N PHE A 194 -10.49 -1.71 -23.93
CA PHE A 194 -9.69 -2.53 -24.83
C PHE A 194 -9.30 -1.76 -26.10
N GLY A 195 -7.99 -1.58 -26.30
CA GLY A 195 -7.45 -0.94 -27.49
C GLY A 195 -7.38 -1.86 -28.72
N ASN A 196 -7.40 -1.27 -29.90
CA ASN A 196 -7.41 -1.98 -31.19
C ASN A 196 -5.97 -2.29 -31.72
N GLY A 197 -4.94 -1.98 -30.92
CA GLY A 197 -3.52 -2.26 -31.26
C GLY A 197 -2.77 -1.10 -31.95
N ASP A 198 -3.42 0.06 -32.08
CA ASP A 198 -2.82 1.33 -32.45
C ASP A 198 -1.66 1.78 -31.54
N ALA A 199 -0.96 2.85 -31.94
CA ALA A 199 0.15 3.41 -31.17
C ALA A 199 -0.27 3.82 -29.75
N ALA A 200 -1.50 4.35 -29.59
CA ALA A 200 -2.06 4.68 -28.29
C ALA A 200 -2.25 3.43 -27.41
N HIS A 201 -2.75 2.33 -27.98
CA HIS A 201 -2.85 1.05 -27.29
C HIS A 201 -1.47 0.51 -26.90
N GLN A 202 -0.48 0.57 -27.80
CA GLN A 202 0.90 0.15 -27.51
C GLN A 202 1.51 0.93 -26.34
N ALA A 203 1.37 2.26 -26.33
CA ALA A 203 1.86 3.10 -25.24
C ALA A 203 1.16 2.78 -23.90
N ARG A 204 -0.17 2.57 -23.92
CA ARG A 204 -0.95 2.19 -22.73
C ARG A 204 -0.54 0.81 -22.22
N TYR A 205 -0.38 -0.17 -23.12
CA TYR A 205 0.05 -1.51 -22.78
C TYR A 205 1.48 -1.51 -22.20
N GLY A 206 2.40 -0.73 -22.78
CA GLY A 206 3.75 -0.56 -22.25
C GLY A 206 3.79 0.06 -20.85
N ARG A 207 2.89 1.00 -20.53
CA ARG A 207 2.71 1.49 -19.15
C ARG A 207 2.24 0.37 -18.22
N LEU A 208 1.25 -0.42 -18.64
CA LEU A 208 0.72 -1.52 -17.85
C LEU A 208 1.78 -2.60 -17.58
N VAL A 209 2.58 -2.98 -18.58
CA VAL A 209 3.70 -3.93 -18.43
C VAL A 209 4.73 -3.41 -17.45
N ARG A 210 5.11 -2.13 -17.54
CA ARG A 210 6.01 -1.51 -16.56
C ARG A 210 5.45 -1.60 -15.14
N MET A 211 4.19 -1.19 -14.93
CA MET A 211 3.55 -1.28 -13.61
C MET A 211 3.56 -2.70 -13.06
N ARG A 212 3.28 -3.72 -13.88
CA ARG A 212 3.36 -5.11 -13.45
C ARG A 212 4.78 -5.51 -13.06
N GLN A 213 5.79 -5.08 -13.82
CA GLN A 213 7.18 -5.33 -13.46
C GLN A 213 7.52 -4.68 -12.12
N LEU A 214 7.07 -3.45 -11.87
CA LEU A 214 7.25 -2.79 -10.56
C LEU A 214 6.55 -3.57 -9.44
N SER A 215 5.31 -4.03 -9.66
CA SER A 215 4.60 -4.84 -8.67
C SER A 215 5.31 -6.16 -8.39
N ARG A 216 5.84 -6.83 -9.42
CA ARG A 216 6.64 -8.07 -9.25
C ARG A 216 7.93 -7.79 -8.47
N LEU A 217 8.65 -6.73 -8.81
CA LEU A 217 9.83 -6.31 -8.07
C LEU A 217 9.48 -6.01 -6.60
N ALA A 218 8.38 -5.31 -6.34
CA ALA A 218 7.90 -5.05 -4.98
C ALA A 218 7.55 -6.34 -4.22
N MET A 219 6.93 -7.32 -4.88
CA MET A 219 6.66 -8.65 -4.30
C MET A 219 7.94 -9.43 -3.98
N GLU A 220 9.00 -9.24 -4.78
CA GLU A 220 10.34 -9.76 -4.52
C GLU A 220 11.10 -8.97 -3.43
N GLY A 221 10.46 -7.97 -2.81
CA GLY A 221 11.08 -7.08 -1.82
C GLY A 221 11.98 -6.00 -2.42
N LYS A 222 12.10 -5.93 -3.76
CA LYS A 222 12.85 -4.89 -4.45
C LYS A 222 12.02 -3.62 -4.54
N GLN A 223 12.57 -2.54 -4.03
CA GLN A 223 11.95 -1.23 -4.16
C GLN A 223 12.46 -0.53 -5.40
N SER A 224 11.55 -0.20 -6.30
CA SER A 224 11.86 0.63 -7.46
C SER A 224 11.75 2.11 -7.07
N GLY A 225 12.69 2.93 -7.56
CA GLY A 225 12.60 4.38 -7.41
C GLY A 225 11.43 4.98 -8.18
N LEU A 226 11.09 6.24 -7.88
CA LEU A 226 9.96 6.95 -8.51
C LEU A 226 10.10 7.05 -10.04
N ALA A 227 11.32 7.17 -10.56
CA ALA A 227 11.59 7.19 -12.00
C ALA A 227 11.06 5.95 -12.76
N ALA A 228 10.95 4.81 -12.06
CA ALA A 228 10.45 3.58 -12.66
C ALA A 228 8.95 3.67 -13.06
N TRP A 229 8.21 4.64 -12.50
CA TRP A 229 6.80 4.92 -12.81
C TRP A 229 6.62 5.75 -14.10
N GLY A 230 7.70 6.06 -14.83
CA GLY A 230 7.70 6.86 -16.06
C GLY A 230 7.84 8.35 -15.82
N GLY A 231 7.58 9.18 -16.84
CA GLY A 231 7.87 10.61 -16.84
C GLY A 231 7.38 11.39 -15.60
N PRO A 232 6.11 11.25 -15.17
CA PRO A 232 5.64 11.93 -13.96
C PRO A 232 6.38 11.48 -12.68
N GLY A 233 6.70 10.19 -12.57
CA GLY A 233 7.46 9.66 -11.44
C GLY A 233 8.91 10.11 -11.45
N GLU A 234 9.53 10.24 -12.63
CA GLU A 234 10.86 10.82 -12.79
C GLU A 234 10.87 12.28 -12.35
N TRP A 235 9.92 13.10 -12.83
CA TRP A 235 9.78 14.50 -12.44
C TRP A 235 9.59 14.66 -10.93
N LEU A 236 8.69 13.87 -10.32
CA LEU A 236 8.50 13.86 -8.87
C LEU A 236 9.75 13.37 -8.12
N GLY A 237 10.56 12.50 -8.73
CA GLY A 237 11.80 11.98 -8.16
C GLY A 237 13.00 12.94 -8.25
N GLN A 238 12.99 13.90 -9.17
CA GLN A 238 14.13 14.80 -9.37
C GLN A 238 14.58 15.56 -8.11
N PRO A 239 13.67 16.14 -7.29
CA PRO A 239 14.09 16.80 -6.05
C PRO A 239 14.85 15.87 -5.10
N PHE A 240 14.41 14.61 -5.00
CA PHE A 240 15.05 13.59 -4.16
C PHE A 240 16.46 13.25 -4.67
N GLU A 241 16.60 13.06 -5.99
CA GLU A 241 17.89 12.77 -6.61
C GLU A 241 18.84 13.97 -6.50
N ARG A 242 18.36 15.21 -6.66
CA ARG A 242 19.19 16.42 -6.48
C ARG A 242 19.71 16.56 -5.06
N ILE A 243 18.83 16.40 -4.06
CA ILE A 243 19.20 16.49 -2.64
C ILE A 243 20.19 15.39 -2.26
N THR A 244 19.95 14.15 -2.70
CA THR A 244 20.86 13.04 -2.41
C THR A 244 22.19 13.14 -3.14
N SER A 245 22.19 13.66 -4.38
CA SER A 245 23.42 13.94 -5.12
C SER A 245 24.24 15.08 -4.50
N ALA A 246 23.58 16.13 -3.99
CA ALA A 246 24.25 17.20 -3.26
C ALA A 246 24.90 16.68 -1.97
N TRP A 247 24.19 15.85 -1.22
CA TRP A 247 24.74 15.20 -0.02
C TRP A 247 25.89 14.24 -0.35
N LEU A 248 25.77 13.44 -1.41
CA LEU A 248 26.86 12.57 -1.88
C LEU A 248 28.12 13.38 -2.22
N ARG A 249 27.98 14.47 -2.98
CA ARG A 249 29.10 15.37 -3.30
C ARG A 249 29.75 15.93 -2.04
N HIS A 250 28.96 16.32 -1.04
CA HIS A 250 29.47 16.80 0.24
C HIS A 250 30.26 15.72 0.99
N VAL A 251 29.73 14.49 1.09
CA VAL A 251 30.41 13.39 1.79
C VAL A 251 31.67 12.91 1.07
N ILE A 252 31.69 12.94 -0.27
CA ILE A 252 32.89 12.68 -1.05
C ILE A 252 33.92 13.80 -0.87
N GLY A 253 33.48 15.07 -0.89
CA GLY A 253 34.37 16.23 -0.70
C GLY A 253 35.03 16.27 0.68
N GLN A 254 34.39 15.68 1.70
CA GLN A 254 34.93 15.55 3.07
C GLN A 254 35.44 14.13 3.37
N ALA A 255 35.85 13.40 2.35
CA ALA A 255 36.31 12.03 2.53
C ALA A 255 37.62 11.98 3.34
N ASN A 256 37.59 11.26 4.45
CA ASN A 256 38.77 10.93 5.24
C ASN A 256 38.83 9.40 5.51
N PRO A 257 39.99 8.85 5.92
CA PRO A 257 40.14 7.42 6.21
C PRO A 257 39.47 7.00 7.53
N GLY A 258 38.92 7.95 8.30
CA GLY A 258 38.25 7.67 9.55
C GLY A 258 37.01 6.80 9.37
N LYS A 259 36.76 5.90 10.33
CA LYS A 259 35.61 4.98 10.35
C LYS A 259 34.28 5.68 10.10
N ALA A 260 34.08 6.87 10.67
CA ALA A 260 32.85 7.64 10.51
C ALA A 260 32.61 8.06 9.05
N SER A 261 33.66 8.52 8.37
CA SER A 261 33.63 8.97 6.96
C SER A 261 33.48 7.80 6.00
N VAL A 262 34.22 6.70 6.21
CA VAL A 262 34.06 5.46 5.41
C VAL A 262 32.64 4.92 5.53
N MET A 263 32.11 4.83 6.75
CA MET A 263 30.74 4.36 6.95
C MET A 263 29.71 5.35 6.38
N ALA A 264 29.96 6.67 6.38
CA ALA A 264 29.08 7.67 5.77
C ALA A 264 28.90 7.42 4.26
N ARG A 265 30.00 7.11 3.56
CA ARG A 265 29.96 6.71 2.15
C ARG A 265 29.29 5.35 1.96
N ALA A 266 29.62 4.37 2.81
CA ALA A 266 29.04 3.03 2.74
C ALA A 266 27.52 3.03 2.92
N GLU A 267 26.97 3.98 3.69
CA GLU A 267 25.53 4.10 3.97
C GLU A 267 24.67 4.17 2.71
N ILE A 268 25.20 4.75 1.64
CA ILE A 268 24.49 4.87 0.35
C ILE A 268 24.26 3.50 -0.27
N VAL A 269 25.30 2.67 -0.26
CA VAL A 269 25.22 1.31 -0.80
C VAL A 269 24.43 0.40 0.13
N LEU A 270 24.58 0.59 1.45
CA LEU A 270 23.88 -0.21 2.45
C LEU A 270 22.36 0.03 2.44
N HIS A 271 21.92 1.30 2.31
CA HIS A 271 20.51 1.65 2.45
C HIS A 271 19.83 1.99 1.13
N GLY A 272 20.58 2.37 0.09
CA GLY A 272 20.08 2.66 -1.25
C GLY A 272 18.90 3.63 -1.24
N PRO A 273 17.71 3.25 -1.76
CA PRO A 273 16.53 4.11 -1.77
C PRO A 273 16.00 4.44 -0.36
N GLN A 274 16.35 3.63 0.65
CA GLN A 274 15.96 3.81 2.04
C GLN A 274 16.95 4.66 2.84
N HIS A 275 17.78 5.45 2.18
CA HIS A 275 18.64 6.41 2.85
C HIS A 275 17.80 7.45 3.64
N TRP A 276 18.20 7.79 4.87
CA TRP A 276 17.46 8.70 5.76
C TRP A 276 17.09 10.04 5.11
N LEU A 277 17.98 10.59 4.27
CA LEU A 277 17.72 11.84 3.56
C LEU A 277 16.55 11.72 2.59
N ARG A 278 16.45 10.58 1.87
CA ARG A 278 15.30 10.30 0.99
C ARG A 278 14.03 10.15 1.81
N GLN A 279 14.10 9.51 2.96
CA GLN A 279 12.97 9.36 3.88
C GLN A 279 12.48 10.70 4.41
N LEU A 280 13.39 11.59 4.83
CA LEU A 280 13.01 12.92 5.31
C LEU A 280 12.33 13.75 4.22
N VAL A 281 12.87 13.74 3.00
CA VAL A 281 12.23 14.42 1.86
C VAL A 281 10.87 13.79 1.55
N ALA A 282 10.75 12.46 1.64
CA ALA A 282 9.49 11.75 1.39
C ALA A 282 8.44 12.08 2.46
N ILE A 283 8.83 12.11 3.73
CA ILE A 283 7.98 12.50 4.85
C ILE A 283 7.54 13.96 4.68
N GLY A 284 8.48 14.87 4.40
CA GLY A 284 8.17 16.28 4.16
C GLY A 284 7.21 16.48 2.99
N PHE A 285 7.44 15.78 1.87
CA PHE A 285 6.54 15.78 0.72
C PHE A 285 5.15 15.23 1.08
N THR A 286 5.09 14.11 1.80
CA THR A 286 3.83 13.48 2.21
C THR A 286 3.06 14.39 3.16
N LEU A 287 3.73 14.98 4.16
CA LEU A 287 3.13 15.94 5.08
C LEU A 287 2.65 17.19 4.34
N GLY A 288 3.43 17.73 3.41
CA GLY A 288 3.02 18.88 2.59
C GLY A 288 1.79 18.57 1.72
N LEU A 289 1.75 17.40 1.10
CA LEU A 289 0.60 16.95 0.31
C LEU A 289 -0.64 16.74 1.19
N LEU A 290 -0.48 16.11 2.36
CA LEU A 290 -1.56 15.97 3.33
C LEU A 290 -2.06 17.35 3.76
N LEU A 291 -1.19 18.24 4.23
CA LEU A 291 -1.56 19.60 4.61
C LEU A 291 -2.33 20.31 3.49
N LEU A 292 -1.87 20.21 2.23
CA LEU A 292 -2.58 20.79 1.09
C LEU A 292 -4.00 20.19 0.93
N ILE A 293 -4.12 18.86 0.87
CA ILE A 293 -5.41 18.17 0.74
C ILE A 293 -6.33 18.56 1.89
N PHE A 294 -5.80 18.61 3.11
CA PHE A 294 -6.54 18.94 4.31
C PHE A 294 -6.96 20.41 4.36
N SER A 295 -6.12 21.35 3.95
CA SER A 295 -6.48 22.77 3.86
C SER A 295 -7.59 23.00 2.84
N VAL A 296 -7.49 22.34 1.68
CA VAL A 296 -8.53 22.37 0.63
C VAL A 296 -9.83 21.78 1.16
N ALA A 297 -9.78 20.59 1.77
CA ALA A 297 -10.96 19.91 2.32
C ALA A 297 -11.58 20.65 3.51
N ALA A 298 -10.77 21.19 4.42
CA ALA A 298 -11.24 21.96 5.58
C ALA A 298 -11.89 23.28 5.19
N GLY A 299 -11.42 23.93 4.12
CA GLY A 299 -12.10 25.08 3.51
C GLY A 299 -13.41 24.71 2.82
N ALA A 300 -13.55 23.45 2.37
CA ALA A 300 -14.71 22.95 1.66
C ALA A 300 -15.81 22.38 2.55
N LEU A 301 -15.44 21.72 3.65
CA LEU A 301 -16.29 20.78 4.37
C LEU A 301 -16.39 21.17 5.84
N ALA A 302 -17.58 21.64 6.23
CA ALA A 302 -18.14 21.63 7.59
C ALA A 302 -17.26 22.13 8.77
N GLY A 303 -16.21 22.92 8.47
CA GLY A 303 -15.27 23.47 9.44
C GLY A 303 -14.10 22.54 9.76
N ALA A 304 -12.89 23.09 9.75
CA ALA A 304 -11.63 22.37 9.92
C ALA A 304 -11.63 21.40 11.11
N LYS A 305 -12.22 21.79 12.24
CA LYS A 305 -12.23 21.01 13.49
C LYS A 305 -12.85 19.62 13.32
N THR A 306 -14.05 19.54 12.74
CA THR A 306 -14.78 18.27 12.56
C THR A 306 -14.03 17.32 11.64
N PHE A 307 -13.46 17.87 10.56
CA PHE A 307 -12.68 17.12 9.60
C PHE A 307 -11.39 16.54 10.20
N TRP A 308 -10.67 17.34 11.01
CA TRP A 308 -9.46 16.87 11.70
C TRP A 308 -9.75 15.75 12.70
N VAL A 309 -10.83 15.85 13.48
CA VAL A 309 -11.20 14.81 14.46
C VAL A 309 -11.60 13.50 13.75
N GLN A 310 -12.47 13.58 12.75
CA GLN A 310 -12.94 12.40 12.01
C GLN A 310 -11.83 11.77 11.15
N GLY A 311 -10.94 12.58 10.57
CA GLY A 311 -9.81 12.13 9.77
C GLY A 311 -8.59 11.67 10.58
N SER A 312 -8.56 11.95 11.88
CA SER A 312 -7.38 11.76 12.74
C SER A 312 -6.78 10.36 12.67
N THR A 313 -7.62 9.32 12.71
CA THR A 313 -7.18 7.92 12.63
C THR A 313 -6.45 7.65 11.31
N GLY A 314 -7.03 8.06 10.18
CA GLY A 314 -6.46 7.84 8.86
C GLY A 314 -5.16 8.61 8.65
N ILE A 315 -5.12 9.87 9.07
CA ILE A 315 -3.93 10.73 9.03
C ILE A 315 -2.81 10.13 9.89
N GLY A 316 -3.14 9.76 11.13
CA GLY A 316 -2.18 9.18 12.06
C GLY A 316 -1.59 7.87 11.53
N ILE A 317 -2.43 6.96 11.01
CA ILE A 317 -1.96 5.74 10.34
C ILE A 317 -1.07 6.07 9.15
N GLY A 318 -1.42 7.08 8.34
CA GLY A 318 -0.61 7.54 7.21
C GLY A 318 0.77 8.05 7.62
N ILE A 319 0.85 8.91 8.64
CA ILE A 319 2.11 9.45 9.17
C ILE A 319 2.98 8.33 9.75
N LEU A 320 2.40 7.45 10.57
CA LEU A 320 3.12 6.32 11.16
C LEU A 320 3.63 5.36 10.07
N SER A 321 2.81 5.07 9.05
CA SER A 321 3.21 4.23 7.92
C SER A 321 4.37 4.85 7.13
N ALA A 322 4.31 6.15 6.85
CA ALA A 322 5.38 6.87 6.15
C ALA A 322 6.70 6.85 6.94
N GLY A 323 6.64 6.94 8.28
CA GLY A 323 7.82 6.88 9.15
C GLY A 323 8.37 5.49 9.38
N PHE A 324 7.52 4.48 9.57
CA PHE A 324 7.95 3.16 10.02
C PHE A 324 8.30 2.21 8.86
N ASN A 325 7.60 2.32 7.72
CA ASN A 325 7.83 1.43 6.58
C ASN A 325 9.29 1.40 6.10
N PRO A 326 10.01 2.53 6.06
CA PRO A 326 11.43 2.53 5.74
C PRO A 326 12.26 1.61 6.65
N SER A 327 12.04 1.68 7.96
CA SER A 327 12.73 0.85 8.96
C SER A 327 12.49 -0.64 8.74
N PHE A 328 11.26 -1.02 8.38
CA PHE A 328 10.92 -2.41 8.08
C PHE A 328 11.45 -2.87 6.71
N ALA A 329 11.74 -1.95 5.79
CA ALA A 329 12.30 -2.23 4.48
C ALA A 329 13.84 -2.34 4.46
N LEU A 330 14.55 -1.72 5.41
CA LEU A 330 16.02 -1.73 5.49
C LEU A 330 16.67 -3.12 5.41
N PRO A 331 16.13 -4.18 6.04
CA PRO A 331 16.68 -5.51 5.86
C PRO A 331 16.58 -6.00 4.40
N GLY A 332 15.47 -5.72 3.72
CA GLY A 332 15.31 -6.07 2.31
C GLY A 332 16.35 -5.37 1.43
N THR A 333 16.60 -4.07 1.69
CA THR A 333 17.61 -3.32 0.93
C THR A 333 19.02 -3.85 1.16
N LEU A 334 19.38 -4.23 2.38
CA LEU A 334 20.67 -4.89 2.66
C LEU A 334 20.81 -6.21 1.88
N TRP A 335 19.78 -7.04 1.81
CA TRP A 335 19.88 -8.29 1.07
C TRP A 335 20.05 -8.04 -0.44
N HIS A 336 19.37 -7.03 -0.99
CA HIS A 336 19.46 -6.71 -2.41
C HIS A 336 20.79 -6.08 -2.79
N SER A 337 21.41 -5.27 -1.91
CA SER A 337 22.72 -4.67 -2.16
C SER A 337 23.91 -5.56 -1.80
N ARG A 338 23.70 -6.87 -1.61
CA ARG A 338 24.76 -7.80 -1.13
C ARG A 338 25.95 -7.91 -2.09
N ARG A 339 25.74 -7.71 -3.39
CA ARG A 339 26.82 -7.77 -4.39
C ARG A 339 27.72 -6.54 -4.28
N GLU A 340 27.10 -5.38 -4.15
CA GLU A 340 27.77 -4.10 -3.94
C GLU A 340 28.47 -4.06 -2.58
N GLN A 341 27.87 -4.67 -1.54
CA GLN A 341 28.47 -4.83 -0.23
C GLN A 341 29.76 -5.67 -0.25
N ALA A 342 29.88 -6.65 -1.16
CA ALA A 342 31.12 -7.41 -1.31
C ALA A 342 32.27 -6.51 -1.79
N LEU A 343 31.97 -5.54 -2.67
CA LEU A 343 32.93 -4.53 -3.12
C LEU A 343 33.29 -3.55 -2.00
N LEU A 344 32.33 -3.17 -1.15
CA LEU A 344 32.60 -2.30 0.01
C LEU A 344 33.65 -2.88 0.96
N ARG A 345 33.78 -4.21 1.03
CA ARG A 345 34.77 -4.87 1.90
C ARG A 345 36.21 -4.67 1.41
N LEU A 346 36.39 -4.30 0.14
CA LEU A 346 37.70 -3.98 -0.43
C LEU A 346 38.11 -2.52 -0.15
N LEU A 347 37.20 -1.70 0.40
CA LEU A 347 37.51 -0.30 0.66
C LEU A 347 38.47 -0.15 1.85
N PRO A 348 39.53 0.67 1.70
CA PRO A 348 40.43 0.95 2.80
C PRO A 348 39.68 1.65 3.95
N GLY A 349 39.94 1.20 5.19
CA GLY A 349 39.31 1.74 6.39
C GLY A 349 37.90 1.21 6.69
N MET A 350 37.37 0.28 5.90
CA MET A 350 36.10 -0.38 6.22
C MET A 350 36.25 -1.23 7.50
N PRO A 351 35.42 -1.03 8.55
CA PRO A 351 35.51 -1.84 9.75
C PRO A 351 35.22 -3.31 9.44
N LEU A 352 35.81 -4.22 10.22
CA LEU A 352 35.66 -5.67 10.07
C LEU A 352 35.04 -6.31 11.32
N GLY A 353 34.62 -7.57 11.19
CA GLY A 353 34.10 -8.38 12.30
C GLY A 353 32.93 -7.75 13.06
N GLY A 354 32.90 -7.94 14.39
CA GLY A 354 31.85 -7.38 15.25
C GLY A 354 31.82 -5.84 15.31
N VAL A 355 32.91 -5.16 14.94
CA VAL A 355 32.95 -3.69 14.84
C VAL A 355 32.08 -3.21 13.68
N LEU A 356 32.11 -3.92 12.55
CA LEU A 356 31.23 -3.65 11.42
C LEU A 356 29.76 -3.92 11.79
N ASN A 357 29.49 -5.04 12.44
CA ASN A 357 28.12 -5.42 12.85
C ASN A 357 27.48 -4.33 13.71
N ARG A 358 28.21 -3.85 14.72
CA ARG A 358 27.76 -2.75 15.59
C ARG A 358 27.59 -1.45 14.81
N ALA A 359 28.48 -1.13 13.87
CA ALA A 359 28.38 0.08 13.07
C ALA A 359 27.15 0.09 12.15
N VAL A 360 26.84 -1.04 11.50
CA VAL A 360 25.64 -1.18 10.66
C VAL A 360 24.38 -1.14 11.53
N ALA A 361 24.33 -1.93 12.60
CA ALA A 361 23.18 -1.98 13.51
C ALA A 361 22.90 -0.62 14.17
N TRP A 362 23.95 0.10 14.61
CA TRP A 362 23.80 1.44 15.18
C TRP A 362 23.19 2.43 14.19
N ARG A 363 23.63 2.40 12.93
CA ARG A 363 23.08 3.30 11.90
C ARG A 363 21.63 3.00 11.61
N GLN A 364 21.27 1.73 11.50
CA GLN A 364 19.89 1.31 11.29
C GLN A 364 18.99 1.71 12.48
N LEU A 365 19.44 1.45 13.71
CA LEU A 365 18.73 1.87 14.91
C LEU A 365 18.60 3.39 14.99
N ARG A 366 19.66 4.14 14.71
CA ARG A 366 19.60 5.61 14.71
C ARG A 366 18.55 6.10 13.72
N GLN A 367 18.61 5.63 12.46
CA GLN A 367 17.63 6.02 11.45
C GLN A 367 16.20 5.64 11.87
N GLY A 368 16.00 4.41 12.32
CA GLY A 368 14.67 3.93 12.71
C GLY A 368 14.12 4.64 13.95
N LEU A 369 14.94 4.89 14.96
CA LEU A 369 14.55 5.64 16.17
C LEU A 369 14.29 7.11 15.85
N THR A 370 15.06 7.74 14.96
CA THR A 370 14.79 9.10 14.51
C THR A 370 13.46 9.16 13.76
N ALA A 371 13.22 8.25 12.81
CA ALA A 371 11.95 8.18 12.09
C ALA A 371 10.78 7.91 13.06
N TRP A 372 10.98 7.00 14.02
CA TRP A 372 10.00 6.69 15.05
C TRP A 372 9.66 7.91 15.91
N ALA A 373 10.68 8.62 16.41
CA ALA A 373 10.50 9.80 17.23
C ALA A 373 9.78 10.91 16.47
N LEU A 374 10.21 11.20 15.23
CA LEU A 374 9.58 12.24 14.40
C LEU A 374 8.12 11.92 14.08
N SER A 375 7.80 10.68 13.70
CA SER A 375 6.42 10.29 13.42
C SER A 375 5.55 10.26 14.67
N THR A 376 6.10 9.81 15.80
CA THR A 376 5.38 9.85 17.09
C THR A 376 5.09 11.29 17.51
N LEU A 377 6.07 12.18 17.41
CA LEU A 377 5.92 13.61 17.69
C LEU A 377 4.92 14.28 16.74
N ALA A 378 4.87 13.88 15.48
CA ALA A 378 3.90 14.41 14.52
C ALA A 378 2.45 13.95 14.80
N VAL A 379 2.28 12.72 15.32
CA VAL A 379 0.95 12.14 15.58
C VAL A 379 0.43 12.49 16.98
N LEU A 380 1.31 12.78 17.94
CA LEU A 380 0.89 13.07 19.32
C LEU A 380 -0.08 14.28 19.43
N PRO A 381 0.15 15.43 18.79
CA PRO A 381 -0.81 16.55 18.82
C PRO A 381 -2.16 16.16 18.24
N LEU A 382 -2.16 15.34 17.18
CA LEU A 382 -3.37 14.84 16.55
C LEU A 382 -4.14 13.89 17.48
N ALA A 383 -3.42 13.01 18.18
CA ALA A 383 -3.99 12.09 19.17
C ALA A 383 -4.65 12.85 20.34
N VAL A 384 -3.98 13.88 20.86
CA VAL A 384 -4.49 14.72 21.94
C VAL A 384 -5.72 15.50 21.47
N HIS A 385 -5.63 16.15 20.30
CA HIS A 385 -6.73 16.97 19.76
C HIS A 385 -7.97 16.13 19.45
N ALA A 386 -7.79 14.93 18.90
CA ALA A 386 -8.89 14.01 18.56
C ALA A 386 -9.32 13.11 19.74
N ASN A 387 -8.68 13.22 20.91
CA ASN A 387 -8.87 12.32 22.05
C ASN A 387 -8.83 10.83 21.65
N ASN A 388 -7.88 10.47 20.78
CA ASN A 388 -7.81 9.14 20.16
C ASN A 388 -6.57 8.38 20.64
N ALA A 389 -6.74 7.56 21.68
CA ALA A 389 -5.66 6.79 22.29
C ALA A 389 -4.98 5.80 21.33
N LEU A 390 -5.68 5.30 20.30
CA LEU A 390 -5.11 4.36 19.31
C LEU A 390 -3.86 4.95 18.64
N LEU A 391 -3.88 6.25 18.38
CA LEU A 391 -2.78 6.97 17.73
C LEU A 391 -1.52 7.05 18.58
N VAL A 392 -1.63 6.87 19.91
CA VAL A 392 -0.49 6.77 20.82
C VAL A 392 -0.06 5.31 21.02
N TRP A 393 -1.02 4.37 21.02
CA TRP A 393 -0.73 2.94 21.18
C TRP A 393 0.08 2.36 20.01
N LEU A 394 -0.22 2.76 18.78
CA LEU A 394 0.47 2.27 17.58
C LEU A 394 1.99 2.54 17.57
N PRO A 395 2.48 3.77 17.79
CA PRO A 395 3.93 4.03 17.86
C PRO A 395 4.59 3.32 19.04
N LEU A 396 3.91 3.19 20.19
CA LEU A 396 4.46 2.46 21.32
C LEU A 396 4.57 0.96 21.01
N ALA A 397 3.55 0.37 20.39
CA ALA A 397 3.55 -1.04 20.01
C ALA A 397 4.61 -1.38 18.95
N SER A 398 5.00 -0.42 18.09
CA SER A 398 5.95 -0.68 17.01
C SER A 398 7.41 -0.78 17.47
N LEU A 399 7.77 -0.18 18.60
CA LEU A 399 9.15 -0.06 19.09
C LEU A 399 9.87 -1.42 19.26
N PRO A 400 9.31 -2.43 19.97
CA PRO A 400 9.98 -3.72 20.12
C PRO A 400 10.15 -4.46 18.79
N PHE A 401 9.16 -4.36 17.89
CA PHE A 401 9.26 -4.95 16.57
C PHE A 401 10.32 -4.25 15.71
N MET A 402 10.38 -2.93 15.76
CA MET A 402 11.38 -2.14 15.05
C MET A 402 12.79 -2.48 15.52
N VAL A 403 13.03 -2.51 16.84
CA VAL A 403 14.31 -2.96 17.41
C VAL A 403 14.62 -4.39 16.94
N GLY A 404 13.66 -5.30 16.99
CA GLY A 404 13.81 -6.68 16.53
C GLY A 404 14.13 -6.80 15.03
N VAL A 405 13.59 -5.92 14.19
CA VAL A 405 13.85 -5.96 12.75
C VAL A 405 15.20 -5.33 12.41
N LEU A 406 15.55 -4.19 13.01
CA LEU A 406 16.77 -3.43 12.74
C LEU A 406 18.04 -4.02 13.37
N THR A 407 17.90 -4.95 14.32
CA THR A 407 19.04 -5.65 14.95
C THR A 407 19.17 -7.12 14.49
N ARG A 408 18.65 -7.43 13.29
CA ARG A 408 18.88 -8.71 12.62
C ARG A 408 20.35 -8.90 12.28
N ILE A 409 20.84 -10.13 12.40
CA ILE A 409 22.21 -10.49 12.05
C ILE A 409 22.30 -10.53 10.53
N PRO A 410 23.01 -9.60 9.87
CA PRO A 410 22.91 -9.48 8.42
C PRO A 410 23.46 -10.69 7.67
N ALA A 411 24.49 -11.34 8.23
CA ALA A 411 25.13 -12.51 7.63
C ALA A 411 24.20 -13.72 7.41
N THR A 412 23.15 -13.86 8.24
CA THR A 412 22.20 -15.00 8.22
C THR A 412 20.83 -14.62 7.68
N MET A 413 20.69 -13.43 7.10
CA MET A 413 19.42 -12.98 6.54
C MET A 413 19.05 -13.86 5.35
N LYS A 414 17.80 -14.27 5.23
CA LYS A 414 17.29 -14.96 4.04
C LYS A 414 16.80 -13.97 3.01
N ALA A 415 16.55 -14.45 1.79
CA ALA A 415 15.90 -13.66 0.76
C ALA A 415 14.59 -13.06 1.29
N PRO A 416 14.36 -11.74 1.10
CA PRO A 416 13.13 -11.11 1.50
C PRO A 416 11.98 -11.74 0.71
N SER A 417 10.88 -11.93 1.40
CA SER A 417 9.60 -12.31 0.84
C SER A 417 8.54 -11.33 1.30
N ILE A 418 7.38 -11.31 0.63
CA ILE A 418 6.21 -10.52 1.06
C ILE A 418 5.95 -10.72 2.56
N TRP A 419 6.05 -11.95 3.05
CA TRP A 419 5.84 -12.28 4.47
C TRP A 419 6.86 -11.64 5.40
N THR A 420 8.12 -11.52 4.99
CA THR A 420 9.15 -10.86 5.81
C THR A 420 8.86 -9.38 6.04
N THR A 421 8.08 -8.74 5.15
CA THR A 421 7.63 -7.35 5.26
C THR A 421 6.26 -7.26 5.94
N VAL A 422 5.30 -8.11 5.57
CA VAL A 422 3.91 -8.06 6.07
C VAL A 422 3.82 -8.49 7.53
N MET A 423 4.57 -9.52 7.94
CA MET A 423 4.43 -10.08 9.30
C MET A 423 4.77 -9.07 10.41
N PRO A 424 5.91 -8.33 10.36
CA PRO A 424 6.17 -7.28 11.35
C PRO A 424 5.07 -6.23 11.38
N THR A 425 4.58 -5.81 10.20
CA THR A 425 3.53 -4.80 10.10
C THR A 425 2.22 -5.27 10.73
N LEU A 426 1.79 -6.48 10.38
CA LEU A 426 0.60 -7.10 10.96
C LEU A 426 0.76 -7.28 12.47
N ALA A 427 1.91 -7.75 12.93
CA ALA A 427 2.15 -8.02 14.35
C ALA A 427 2.07 -6.75 15.21
N PHE A 428 2.66 -5.63 14.77
CA PHE A 428 2.54 -4.38 15.54
C PHE A 428 1.14 -3.78 15.41
N MET A 429 0.46 -3.92 14.27
CA MET A 429 -0.94 -3.47 14.14
C MET A 429 -1.85 -4.24 15.08
N LEU A 430 -1.74 -5.57 15.12
CA LEU A 430 -2.48 -6.43 16.05
C LEU A 430 -2.17 -6.08 17.51
N LEU A 431 -0.89 -5.87 17.85
CA LEU A 431 -0.51 -5.45 19.20
C LEU A 431 -1.10 -4.07 19.56
N GLY A 432 -1.00 -3.09 18.67
CA GLY A 432 -1.55 -1.76 18.88
C GLY A 432 -3.07 -1.77 19.03
N SER A 433 -3.77 -2.55 18.21
CA SER A 433 -5.21 -2.75 18.31
C SER A 433 -5.60 -3.51 19.59
N ALA A 434 -4.84 -4.51 20.01
CA ALA A 434 -5.08 -5.24 21.25
C ALA A 434 -4.90 -4.33 22.48
N LEU A 435 -3.83 -3.52 22.51
CA LEU A 435 -3.59 -2.54 23.57
C LEU A 435 -4.70 -1.49 23.62
N PHE A 436 -5.14 -1.00 22.46
CA PHE A 436 -6.29 -0.10 22.38
C PHE A 436 -7.58 -0.77 22.89
N GLY A 437 -7.85 -2.01 22.48
CA GLY A 437 -9.00 -2.79 22.93
C GLY A 437 -9.02 -2.97 24.45
N ILE A 438 -7.91 -3.40 25.04
CA ILE A 438 -7.75 -3.53 26.50
C ILE A 438 -7.94 -2.18 27.19
N GLY A 439 -7.35 -1.11 26.66
CA GLY A 439 -7.51 0.24 27.21
C GLY A 439 -8.96 0.71 27.19
N SER A 440 -9.69 0.43 26.10
CA SER A 440 -11.10 0.78 25.97
C SER A 440 -12.00 -0.04 26.92
N LEU A 441 -11.74 -1.35 27.07
CA LEU A 441 -12.45 -2.24 27.99
C LEU A 441 -12.28 -1.79 29.45
N LEU A 442 -11.05 -1.43 29.82
CA LEU A 442 -10.70 -0.97 31.16
C LEU A 442 -10.98 0.51 31.39
N LYS A 443 -11.55 1.22 30.40
CA LYS A 443 -11.80 2.67 30.42
C LYS A 443 -10.60 3.49 30.88
N LEU A 444 -9.40 3.07 30.47
CA LEU A 444 -8.16 3.70 30.88
C LEU A 444 -8.07 5.11 30.30
N PRO A 445 -7.83 6.13 31.13
CA PRO A 445 -7.59 7.49 30.64
C PRO A 445 -6.25 7.57 29.90
N MET A 446 -6.07 8.58 29.04
CA MET A 446 -4.83 8.73 28.27
C MET A 446 -3.55 8.78 29.14
N TRP A 447 -3.59 9.26 30.39
CA TRP A 447 -2.39 9.23 31.24
C TRP A 447 -1.96 7.82 31.65
N ALA A 448 -2.86 6.83 31.62
CA ALA A 448 -2.52 5.42 31.82
C ALA A 448 -1.68 4.84 30.66
N LEU A 449 -1.41 5.64 29.61
CA LEU A 449 -0.42 5.35 28.58
C LEU A 449 1.02 5.36 29.12
N LEU A 450 1.32 6.09 30.21
CA LEU A 450 2.67 6.19 30.75
C LEU A 450 3.25 4.84 31.21
N PRO A 451 2.55 4.03 32.03
CA PRO A 451 3.01 2.68 32.38
C PRO A 451 3.26 1.79 31.17
N ALA A 452 2.38 1.85 30.17
CA ALA A 452 2.51 0.97 29.02
C ALA A 452 3.59 1.43 28.03
N ALA A 453 3.82 2.74 27.93
CA ALA A 453 5.01 3.29 27.28
C ALA A 453 6.28 2.82 27.99
N ALA A 454 6.32 2.83 29.32
CA ALA A 454 7.43 2.31 30.10
C ALA A 454 7.65 0.81 29.84
N VAL A 455 6.58 0.00 29.78
CA VAL A 455 6.66 -1.43 29.42
C VAL A 455 7.21 -1.62 28.00
N SER A 456 6.72 -0.86 27.01
CA SER A 456 7.24 -0.99 25.64
C SER A 456 8.72 -0.59 25.56
N LEU A 457 9.11 0.48 26.23
CA LEU A 457 10.50 0.94 26.29
C LEU A 457 11.41 -0.08 27.00
N THR A 458 10.97 -0.65 28.12
CA THR A 458 11.75 -1.66 28.86
C THR A 458 11.90 -2.95 28.07
N LEU A 459 10.82 -3.45 27.44
CA LEU A 459 10.87 -4.61 26.55
C LEU A 459 11.80 -4.37 25.37
N SER A 460 11.75 -3.19 24.77
CA SER A 460 12.60 -2.82 23.64
C SER A 460 14.07 -2.67 24.03
N ALA A 461 14.35 -2.08 25.21
CA ALA A 461 15.70 -1.97 25.75
C ALA A 461 16.28 -3.33 26.11
N ALA A 462 15.50 -4.22 26.75
CA ALA A 462 15.90 -5.59 27.05
C ALA A 462 16.19 -6.39 25.77
N LEU A 463 15.30 -6.28 24.77
CA LEU A 463 15.49 -6.89 23.46
C LEU A 463 16.76 -6.36 22.79
N LEU A 464 16.97 -5.04 22.79
CA LEU A 464 18.16 -4.41 22.23
C LEU A 464 19.42 -4.93 22.92
N ALA A 465 19.47 -4.93 24.26
CA ALA A 465 20.62 -5.40 25.02
C ALA A 465 20.97 -6.86 24.70
N TRP A 466 19.97 -7.74 24.67
CA TRP A 466 20.16 -9.15 24.30
C TRP A 466 20.67 -9.31 22.87
N ARG A 467 20.07 -8.60 21.91
CA ARG A 467 20.47 -8.68 20.50
C ARG A 467 21.80 -8.01 20.21
N TRP A 468 22.15 -6.96 20.94
CA TRP A 468 23.42 -6.27 20.79
C TRP A 468 24.61 -7.16 21.16
N ARG A 469 24.46 -7.96 22.23
CA ARG A 469 25.43 -9.00 22.61
C ARG A 469 25.58 -10.03 21.49
N ARG A 470 24.47 -10.55 20.98
CA ARG A 470 24.48 -11.52 19.86
C ARG A 470 25.09 -10.95 18.58
N LEU A 471 24.79 -9.71 18.21
CA LEU A 471 25.34 -9.03 17.04
C LEU A 471 26.87 -8.86 17.14
N SER A 472 27.36 -8.63 18.35
CA SER A 472 28.80 -8.45 18.59
C SER A 472 29.58 -9.76 18.42
N ALA A 473 28.97 -10.89 18.78
CA ALA A 473 29.54 -12.23 18.59
C ALA A 473 29.25 -12.84 17.21
N ALA A 474 28.37 -12.22 16.41
CA ALA A 474 27.97 -12.76 15.12
C ALA A 474 29.08 -12.65 14.06
N PRO A 475 29.06 -13.51 13.03
CA PRO A 475 29.92 -13.35 11.85
C PRO A 475 29.78 -11.96 11.22
N THR A 476 30.82 -11.52 10.50
CA THR A 476 30.83 -10.22 9.81
C THR A 476 29.59 -10.01 8.95
N ALA A 477 28.92 -8.87 9.13
CA ALA A 477 27.61 -8.55 8.56
C ALA A 477 27.58 -8.58 7.03
N LEU A 478 28.67 -8.20 6.38
CA LEU A 478 28.73 -8.04 4.93
C LEU A 478 29.49 -9.20 4.24
N PRO A 479 29.06 -9.61 3.04
CA PRO A 479 27.77 -9.28 2.42
C PRO A 479 26.60 -9.92 3.19
N ALA A 480 25.44 -9.25 3.19
CA ALA A 480 24.25 -9.77 3.83
C ALA A 480 23.84 -11.11 3.21
N GLY A 481 23.46 -12.06 4.06
CA GLY A 481 22.98 -13.36 3.62
C GLY A 481 24.04 -14.37 3.19
N ARG A 482 25.32 -14.11 3.47
CA ARG A 482 26.41 -15.01 3.08
C ARG A 482 26.37 -16.41 3.71
N LEU A 483 25.58 -16.60 4.78
CA LEU A 483 25.42 -17.86 5.51
C LEU A 483 23.99 -18.43 5.41
N ALA A 484 23.16 -17.90 4.49
CA ALA A 484 21.71 -18.10 4.50
C ALA A 484 21.21 -19.32 3.71
#